data_AF-A0A432X926-F1
#
_entry.id   AF-A0A432X926-F1
#
_cell.length_a   1.000
_cell.length_b   1.000
_cell.length_c   1.000
_cell.angle_alpha   90.00
_cell.angle_beta   90.00
_cell.angle_gamma   90.00
#
_symmetry.space_group_name_H-M   'P 1'
#
loop_
_entity.id
_entity.type
_entity.pdbx_description
1 polymer ?
#
loop_
_entity_poly.entity_id
_entity_poly.type
_entity_poly.pdbx_seq_one_letter_code
_entity_poly.pdbx_strand_id
1 'polypeptide(L)'
;MVNMKRNNSGFTFIEVLAVLSIIALATIGVLALRDWAASNARVADAKVQIATIQSGVQQWRPRNGTYTNISIDELSKVAAVPTDWKSGSSINPWGGDISVSVDGDDATRYVVSFTNIRVAEEGQRLVRDYSEIATSVSFSGNTLYVTFQG
;
A
#
# COMPACT_ATOMS: atom_id res chain seq x y z
N MET A 1 19.16 -70.21 -13.42
CA MET A 1 19.19 -68.81 -12.95
C MET A 1 18.80 -67.90 -14.10
N VAL A 2 17.62 -67.27 -14.05
CA VAL A 2 17.20 -66.30 -15.08
C VAL A 2 17.77 -64.93 -14.68
N ASN A 3 18.65 -64.40 -15.52
CA ASN A 3 19.26 -63.09 -15.29
C ASN A 3 18.31 -61.99 -15.81
N MET A 4 17.59 -61.35 -14.90
CA MET A 4 16.65 -60.27 -15.22
C MET A 4 17.47 -59.01 -15.55
N LYS A 5 17.70 -58.72 -16.83
CA LYS A 5 18.26 -57.43 -17.26
C LYS A 5 17.27 -56.33 -16.89
N ARG A 6 17.56 -55.59 -15.82
CA ARG A 6 16.86 -54.34 -15.49
C ARG A 6 17.14 -53.33 -16.59
N ASN A 7 16.10 -52.94 -17.32
CA ASN A 7 16.19 -51.94 -18.37
C ASN A 7 16.16 -50.55 -17.70
N ASN A 8 17.33 -50.01 -17.38
CA ASN A 8 17.44 -48.65 -16.87
C ASN A 8 17.41 -47.67 -18.05
N SER A 9 16.21 -47.26 -18.48
CA SER A 9 16.05 -46.14 -19.42
C SER A 9 16.32 -44.84 -18.69
N GLY A 10 17.44 -44.19 -18.98
CA GLY A 10 17.73 -42.82 -18.53
C GLY A 10 16.89 -41.78 -19.27
N PHE A 11 16.77 -40.58 -18.71
CA PHE A 11 16.10 -39.46 -19.36
C PHE A 11 16.81 -39.05 -20.64
N THR A 12 16.01 -38.73 -21.67
CA THR A 12 16.49 -38.16 -22.93
C THR A 12 16.76 -36.66 -22.79
N PHE A 13 17.62 -36.12 -23.65
CA PHE A 13 17.96 -34.69 -23.65
C PHE A 13 16.72 -33.80 -23.87
N ILE A 14 15.79 -34.22 -24.73
CA ILE A 14 14.57 -33.46 -25.00
C ILE A 14 13.62 -33.43 -23.80
N GLU A 15 13.52 -34.53 -23.05
CA GLU A 15 12.72 -34.58 -21.82
C GLU A 15 13.27 -33.62 -20.76
N VAL A 16 14.60 -33.57 -20.60
CA VAL A 16 15.24 -32.63 -19.68
C VAL A 16 14.98 -31.18 -20.11
N LEU A 17 15.08 -30.85 -21.40
CA LEU A 17 14.77 -29.50 -21.90
C LEU A 17 13.30 -29.12 -21.71
N ALA A 18 12.37 -30.04 -21.94
CA ALA A 18 10.94 -29.80 -21.72
C ALA A 18 10.63 -29.58 -20.24
N VAL A 19 11.25 -30.33 -19.33
CA VAL A 19 11.08 -30.12 -17.89
C VAL A 19 11.64 -28.77 -17.46
N LEU A 20 12.83 -28.39 -17.93
CA LEU A 20 13.44 -27.11 -17.62
C LEU A 20 12.61 -25.92 -18.14
N SER A 21 12.01 -26.04 -19.33
CA SER A 21 11.15 -24.99 -19.87
C SER A 21 9.86 -24.82 -19.06
N ILE A 22 9.23 -25.91 -18.62
CA ILE A 22 8.06 -25.86 -17.73
C ILE A 22 8.42 -25.21 -16.39
N ILE A 23 9.57 -25.58 -15.79
CA ILE A 23 10.03 -24.99 -14.53
C ILE A 23 10.29 -23.48 -14.71
N ALA A 24 10.95 -23.07 -15.79
CA ALA A 24 11.21 -21.66 -16.08
C ALA A 24 9.90 -20.86 -16.20
N LEU A 25 8.92 -21.36 -16.94
CA LEU A 25 7.62 -20.70 -17.07
C LEU A 25 6.85 -20.66 -15.74
N ALA A 26 6.86 -21.76 -14.99
CA ALA A 26 6.18 -21.84 -13.70
C ALA A 26 6.78 -20.86 -12.68
N THR A 27 8.11 -20.76 -12.60
CA THR A 27 8.80 -19.84 -11.68
C THR A 27 8.51 -18.38 -11.99
N ILE A 28 8.51 -17.97 -13.27
CA ILE A 28 8.14 -16.60 -13.68
C ILE A 28 6.68 -16.30 -13.29
N GLY A 29 5.76 -17.24 -13.54
CA GLY A 29 4.34 -17.06 -13.20
C GLY A 29 4.10 -16.88 -11.71
N VAL A 30 4.79 -17.66 -10.87
CA VAL A 30 4.67 -17.56 -9.40
C VAL A 30 5.17 -16.21 -8.87
N LEU A 31 6.28 -15.70 -9.40
CA LEU A 31 6.81 -14.39 -8.99
C LEU A 31 5.85 -13.25 -9.36
N ALA A 32 5.31 -13.26 -10.58
CA ALA A 32 4.35 -12.27 -11.02
C ALA A 32 3.06 -12.27 -10.17
N LEU A 33 2.54 -13.45 -9.83
CA LEU A 33 1.37 -13.56 -8.96
C LEU A 33 1.65 -13.05 -7.54
N ARG A 34 2.83 -13.37 -6.99
CA ARG A 34 3.26 -12.88 -5.68
C ARG A 34 3.33 -11.35 -5.64
N ASP A 35 3.94 -10.74 -6.65
CA ASP A 35 4.09 -9.28 -6.70
C ASP A 35 2.73 -8.58 -6.84
N TRP A 36 1.81 -9.15 -7.64
CA TRP A 36 0.43 -8.68 -7.73
C TRP A 36 -0.31 -8.78 -6.39
N ALA A 37 -0.18 -9.91 -5.69
CA ALA A 37 -0.82 -10.11 -4.38
C ALA A 37 -0.27 -9.13 -3.33
N ALA A 38 1.05 -8.94 -3.28
CA ALA A 38 1.69 -7.97 -2.39
C ALA A 38 1.25 -6.53 -2.71
N SER A 39 1.13 -6.19 -4.00
CA SER A 39 0.61 -4.90 -4.45
C SER A 39 -0.80 -4.62 -3.94
N ASN A 40 -1.69 -5.61 -4.05
CA ASN A 40 -3.06 -5.49 -3.54
C ASN A 40 -3.13 -5.36 -2.02
N ALA A 41 -2.31 -6.12 -1.29
CA ALA A 41 -2.23 -6.02 0.16
C ALA A 41 -1.81 -4.60 0.60
N ARG A 42 -0.75 -4.06 0.00
CA ARG A 42 -0.29 -2.68 0.30
C ARG A 42 -1.37 -1.63 0.06
N VAL A 43 -2.06 -1.70 -1.09
CA VAL A 43 -3.14 -0.76 -1.40
C VAL A 43 -4.31 -0.91 -0.43
N ALA A 44 -4.68 -2.14 -0.05
CA ALA A 44 -5.74 -2.38 0.92
C ALA A 44 -5.39 -1.83 2.31
N ASP A 45 -4.17 -2.08 2.79
CA ASP A 45 -3.69 -1.58 4.07
C ASP A 45 -3.65 -0.04 4.10
N ALA A 46 -3.20 0.60 3.02
CA ALA A 46 -3.22 2.05 2.91
C ALA A 46 -4.63 2.64 2.99
N LYS A 47 -5.62 1.99 2.37
CA LYS A 47 -7.03 2.39 2.48
C LYS A 47 -7.56 2.29 3.91
N VAL A 48 -7.21 1.21 4.61
CA VAL A 48 -7.56 1.04 6.03
C VAL A 48 -6.93 2.17 6.86
N GLN A 49 -5.65 2.48 6.63
CA GLN A 49 -4.98 3.57 7.33
C GLN A 49 -5.61 4.94 7.06
N ILE A 50 -5.99 5.24 5.81
CA ILE A 50 -6.72 6.47 5.48
C ILE A 50 -8.06 6.51 6.21
N ALA A 51 -8.83 5.40 6.21
CA ALA A 51 -10.12 5.35 6.90
C ALA A 51 -9.96 5.54 8.42
N THR A 52 -8.92 4.96 9.03
CA THR A 52 -8.57 5.18 10.44
C THR A 52 -8.26 6.66 10.71
N ILE A 53 -7.49 7.31 9.83
CA ILE A 53 -7.18 8.74 9.95
C ILE A 53 -8.46 9.56 9.83
N GLN A 54 -9.31 9.30 8.84
CA GLN A 54 -10.57 10.03 8.67
C GLN A 54 -11.44 9.93 9.93
N SER A 55 -11.61 8.72 10.47
CA SER A 55 -12.32 8.50 11.73
C SER A 55 -11.67 9.27 12.88
N GLY A 56 -10.34 9.24 12.96
CA GLY A 56 -9.60 9.92 14.01
C GLY A 56 -9.73 11.44 13.94
N VAL A 57 -9.71 12.00 12.72
CA VAL A 57 -9.90 13.43 12.48
C VAL A 57 -11.31 13.88 12.87
N GLN A 58 -12.33 13.05 12.62
CA GLN A 58 -13.70 13.34 13.09
C GLN A 58 -13.80 13.34 14.61
N GLN A 59 -13.10 12.42 15.30
CA GLN A 59 -13.07 12.39 16.76
C GLN A 59 -12.31 13.58 17.36
N TRP A 60 -11.22 14.01 16.72
CA TRP A 60 -10.42 15.16 17.15
C TRP A 60 -11.08 16.52 16.85
N ARG A 61 -12.08 16.54 15.95
CA ARG A 61 -12.64 17.74 15.32
C ARG A 61 -12.71 18.96 16.27
N PRO A 62 -12.01 20.06 15.92
CA PRO A 62 -11.94 21.22 16.79
C PRO A 62 -13.23 22.04 16.73
N ARG A 63 -13.57 22.70 17.84
CA ARG A 63 -14.85 23.44 18.00
C ARG A 63 -15.01 24.62 17.04
N ASN A 64 -13.90 25.20 16.59
CA ASN A 64 -13.89 26.31 15.63
C ASN A 64 -14.02 25.83 14.17
N GLY A 65 -13.98 24.51 13.92
CA GLY A 65 -14.09 23.93 12.58
C GLY A 65 -12.83 24.05 11.71
N THR A 66 -11.69 24.49 12.24
CA THR A 66 -10.44 24.62 11.47
C THR A 66 -9.39 23.61 11.91
N TYR A 67 -8.77 22.89 10.97
CA TYR A 67 -7.78 21.84 11.23
C TYR A 67 -6.37 22.37 11.46
N THR A 68 -6.24 23.63 11.88
CA THR A 68 -4.94 24.25 12.19
C THR A 68 -4.18 23.42 13.23
N ASN A 69 -2.90 23.14 12.96
CA ASN A 69 -2.03 22.27 13.77
C ASN A 69 -2.44 20.79 13.87
N ILE A 70 -3.35 20.31 13.01
CA ILE A 70 -3.60 18.88 12.91
C ILE A 70 -2.32 18.13 12.53
N SER A 71 -2.07 17.00 13.18
CA SER A 71 -0.97 16.08 12.85
C SER A 71 -1.28 14.69 13.40
N ILE A 72 -0.54 13.67 12.93
CA ILE A 72 -0.66 12.30 13.47
C ILE A 72 -0.34 12.28 14.97
N ASP A 73 0.60 13.10 15.44
CA ASP A 73 0.96 13.21 16.86
C ASP A 73 -0.21 13.75 17.69
N GLU A 74 -0.90 14.80 17.20
CA GLU A 74 -2.10 15.34 17.85
C GLU A 74 -3.27 14.35 17.86
N LEU A 75 -3.46 13.61 16.77
CA LEU A 75 -4.47 12.55 16.71
C LEU A 75 -4.15 11.38 17.66
N SER A 76 -2.87 11.05 17.84
CA SER A 76 -2.42 9.99 18.74
C SER A 76 -2.63 10.38 20.21
N LYS A 77 -2.43 11.65 20.57
CA LYS A 77 -2.63 12.16 21.95
C LYS A 77 -4.07 11.98 22.45
N VAL A 78 -5.05 12.08 21.55
CA VAL A 78 -6.47 11.88 21.87
C VAL A 78 -6.94 10.44 21.63
N ALA A 79 -6.02 9.51 21.37
CA ALA A 79 -6.28 8.11 21.03
C ALA A 79 -7.25 7.95 19.83
N ALA A 80 -7.22 8.89 18.91
CA ALA A 80 -8.04 8.89 17.70
C ALA A 80 -7.40 8.08 16.55
N VAL A 81 -6.08 7.88 16.62
CA VAL A 81 -5.32 6.91 15.83
C VAL A 81 -4.46 6.05 16.77
N PRO A 82 -3.99 4.86 16.33
CA PRO A 82 -3.17 3.99 17.15
C PRO A 82 -1.92 4.69 17.71
N THR A 83 -1.64 4.54 19.00
CA THR A 83 -0.55 5.27 19.68
C THR A 83 0.85 4.80 19.25
N ASP A 84 0.96 3.62 18.66
CA ASP A 84 2.19 3.09 18.06
C ASP A 84 2.57 3.83 16.78
N TRP A 85 1.66 4.58 16.16
CA TRP A 85 1.94 5.37 14.97
C TRP A 85 2.84 6.57 15.26
N LYS A 86 2.91 7.04 16.52
CA LYS A 86 3.78 8.14 16.98
C LYS A 86 3.68 9.37 16.06
N SER A 87 4.76 9.71 15.34
CA SER A 87 4.82 10.83 14.40
C SER A 87 4.37 10.50 12.98
N GLY A 88 3.95 9.25 12.73
CA GLY A 88 3.61 8.75 11.41
C GLY A 88 4.79 8.24 10.59
N SER A 89 5.96 8.00 11.17
CA SER A 89 7.16 7.66 10.39
C SER A 89 7.33 6.16 10.13
N SER A 90 7.60 5.80 8.87
CA SER A 90 7.79 4.42 8.41
C SER A 90 6.65 3.44 8.73
N ILE A 91 5.42 3.95 8.88
CA ILE A 91 4.24 3.13 9.25
C ILE A 91 3.39 2.70 8.05
N ASN A 92 3.59 3.31 6.88
CA ASN A 92 2.80 2.95 5.71
C ASN A 92 3.27 1.61 5.10
N PRO A 93 2.46 0.97 4.24
CA PRO A 93 2.78 -0.36 3.67
C PRO A 93 4.03 -0.41 2.80
N TRP A 94 4.58 0.75 2.42
CA TRP A 94 5.82 0.88 1.68
C TRP A 94 7.03 1.20 2.56
N GLY A 95 6.83 1.31 3.88
CA GLY A 95 7.85 1.75 4.84
C GLY A 95 8.15 3.25 4.77
N GLY A 96 7.26 4.03 4.14
CA GLY A 96 7.29 5.48 4.16
C GLY A 96 6.47 6.07 5.30
N ASP A 97 6.42 7.38 5.30
CA ASP A 97 5.74 8.17 6.31
C ASP A 97 4.27 8.40 5.91
N ILE A 98 3.45 8.62 6.93
CA ILE A 98 2.09 9.15 6.83
C ILE A 98 2.08 10.50 7.55
N SER A 99 1.55 11.52 6.89
CA SER A 99 1.33 12.82 7.55
C SER A 99 -0.10 13.30 7.36
N VAL A 100 -0.54 14.12 8.30
CA VAL A 100 -1.81 14.85 8.22
C VAL A 100 -1.49 16.30 8.49
N SER A 101 -1.96 17.19 7.64
CA SER A 101 -1.78 18.63 7.81
C SER A 101 -3.04 19.38 7.40
N VAL A 102 -3.17 20.61 7.87
CA VAL A 102 -4.19 21.52 7.35
C VAL A 102 -3.93 21.78 5.87
N ASP A 103 -4.99 21.93 5.08
CA ASP A 103 -4.85 22.37 3.70
C ASP A 103 -4.48 23.87 3.65
N GLY A 104 -3.59 24.22 2.72
CA GLY A 104 -3.04 25.58 2.63
C GLY A 104 -4.05 26.61 2.12
N ASP A 105 -5.01 26.16 1.30
CA ASP A 105 -6.00 27.02 0.67
C ASP A 105 -7.29 27.16 1.51
N ASP A 106 -7.61 26.17 2.34
CA ASP A 106 -8.80 26.17 3.20
C ASP A 106 -8.54 25.46 4.53
N ALA A 107 -8.59 26.22 5.63
CA ALA A 107 -8.35 25.69 6.96
C ALA A 107 -9.43 24.71 7.47
N THR A 108 -10.57 24.58 6.78
CA THR A 108 -11.61 23.59 7.06
C THR A 108 -11.36 22.23 6.38
N ARG A 109 -10.29 22.13 5.60
CA ARG A 109 -9.85 20.91 4.94
C ARG A 109 -8.54 20.42 5.55
N TYR A 110 -8.28 19.13 5.36
CA TYR A 110 -7.03 18.50 5.77
C TYR A 110 -6.49 17.60 4.66
N VAL A 111 -5.17 17.51 4.59
CA VAL A 111 -4.44 16.72 3.62
C VAL A 111 -3.80 15.54 4.34
N VAL A 112 -4.04 14.34 3.84
CA VAL A 112 -3.35 13.12 4.25
C VAL A 112 -2.33 12.78 3.18
N SER A 113 -1.07 12.56 3.58
CA SER A 113 -0.01 12.19 2.64
C SER A 113 0.65 10.86 2.99
N PHE A 114 1.07 10.12 1.94
CA PHE A 114 1.76 8.84 2.05
C PHE A 114 3.01 8.88 1.16
N THR A 115 4.21 8.75 1.76
CA THR A 115 5.48 8.80 1.00
C THR A 115 5.97 7.41 0.61
N ASN A 116 7.00 7.37 -0.25
CA ASN A 116 7.73 6.15 -0.63
C ASN A 116 6.86 5.08 -1.33
N ILE A 117 5.80 5.47 -2.03
CA ILE A 117 5.04 4.55 -2.90
C ILE A 117 5.91 4.25 -4.12
N ARG A 118 6.60 3.10 -4.11
CA ARG A 118 7.62 2.75 -5.13
C ARG A 118 7.04 2.29 -6.47
N VAL A 119 5.82 1.78 -6.45
CA VAL A 119 5.11 1.28 -7.63
C VAL A 119 4.10 2.35 -8.05
N ALA A 120 4.35 3.00 -9.18
CA ALA A 120 3.53 4.13 -9.63
C ALA A 120 2.07 3.72 -9.85
N GLU A 121 1.84 2.49 -10.32
CA GLU A 121 0.52 1.92 -10.53
C GLU A 121 -0.29 1.83 -9.23
N GLU A 122 0.35 1.59 -8.08
CA GLU A 122 -0.30 1.57 -6.77
C GLU A 122 -0.76 2.98 -6.36
N GLY A 123 0.08 3.99 -6.56
CA GLY A 123 -0.28 5.39 -6.33
C GLY A 123 -1.43 5.85 -7.25
N GLN A 124 -1.36 5.50 -8.54
CA GLN A 124 -2.42 5.83 -9.50
C GLN A 124 -3.74 5.10 -9.22
N ARG A 125 -3.68 3.89 -8.66
CA ARG A 125 -4.89 3.18 -8.18
C ARG A 125 -5.55 3.94 -7.05
N LEU A 126 -4.77 4.37 -6.05
CA LEU A 126 -5.29 5.17 -4.94
C LEU A 126 -5.88 6.50 -5.43
N VAL A 127 -5.25 7.16 -6.41
CA VAL A 127 -5.84 8.37 -7.04
C VAL A 127 -7.23 8.09 -7.59
N ARG A 128 -7.42 6.99 -8.34
CA ARG A 128 -8.73 6.61 -8.87
C ARG A 128 -9.74 6.25 -7.79
N ASP A 129 -9.29 5.55 -6.75
CA ASP A 129 -10.17 5.13 -5.66
C ASP A 129 -10.68 6.31 -4.82
N TYR A 130 -9.88 7.37 -4.68
CA TYR A 130 -10.21 8.54 -3.88
C TYR A 130 -10.77 9.72 -4.69
N SER A 131 -10.73 9.70 -6.02
CA SER A 131 -11.16 10.83 -6.84
C SER A 131 -12.65 11.19 -6.71
N GLU A 132 -13.48 10.26 -6.26
CA GLU A 132 -14.93 10.48 -6.08
C GLU A 132 -15.30 10.92 -4.65
N ILE A 133 -14.42 10.67 -3.67
CA ILE A 133 -14.71 10.87 -2.24
C ILE A 133 -13.85 11.96 -1.58
N ALA A 134 -12.69 12.27 -2.16
CA ALA A 134 -11.80 13.33 -1.69
C ALA A 134 -12.12 14.64 -2.42
N THR A 135 -11.86 15.78 -1.77
CA THR A 135 -11.96 17.11 -2.40
C THR A 135 -10.92 17.26 -3.49
N SER A 136 -9.72 16.73 -3.26
CA SER A 136 -8.69 16.59 -4.28
C SER A 136 -7.80 15.40 -3.94
N VAL A 137 -7.23 14.78 -4.97
CA VAL A 137 -6.26 13.70 -4.82
C VAL A 137 -5.21 13.81 -5.91
N SER A 138 -3.95 13.62 -5.53
CA SER A 138 -2.83 13.66 -6.47
C SER A 138 -1.74 12.68 -6.06
N PHE A 139 -0.98 12.22 -7.05
CA PHE A 139 0.18 11.36 -6.83
C PHE A 139 1.36 11.90 -7.63
N SER A 140 2.43 12.27 -6.95
CA SER A 140 3.64 12.85 -7.56
C SER A 140 4.87 12.51 -6.72
N GLY A 141 6.01 12.25 -7.37
CA GLY A 141 7.29 12.01 -6.67
C GLY A 141 7.22 10.91 -5.61
N ASN A 142 6.52 9.80 -5.91
CA ASN A 142 6.30 8.68 -5.00
C ASN A 142 5.48 9.02 -3.74
N THR A 143 4.77 10.15 -3.75
CA THR A 143 3.94 10.62 -2.65
C THR A 143 2.51 10.80 -3.11
N LEU A 144 1.57 10.20 -2.38
CA LEU A 144 0.14 10.41 -2.52
C LEU A 144 -0.27 11.56 -1.60
N TYR A 145 -1.13 12.45 -2.10
CA TYR A 145 -1.81 13.48 -1.33
C TYR A 145 -3.31 13.32 -1.52
N VAL A 146 -4.05 13.23 -0.42
CA VAL A 146 -5.51 13.12 -0.42
C VAL A 146 -6.08 14.20 0.48
N THR A 147 -6.84 15.13 -0.09
CA THR A 147 -7.46 16.23 0.63
C THR A 147 -8.92 15.91 0.91
N PHE A 148 -9.33 15.99 2.17
CA PHE A 148 -10.69 15.75 2.60
C PHE A 148 -11.32 17.00 3.19
N GLN A 149 -12.64 17.05 3.07
CA GLN A 149 -13.44 17.99 3.82
C GLN A 149 -13.58 17.49 5.26
N GLY A 150 -13.49 18.44 6.19
CA GLY A 150 -13.71 18.25 7.61
C GLY A 150 -15.13 17.97 8.03
#